data_AF-A0A936CA33-F1
#
_entry.id   AF-A0A936CA33-F1
#
_cell.length_a   1.000
_cell.length_b   1.000
_cell.length_c   1.000
_cell.angle_alpha   90.00
_cell.angle_beta   90.00
_cell.angle_gamma   90.00
#
_symmetry.space_group_name_H-M   'P 1'
#
loop_
_entity.id
_entity.type
_entity.pdbx_description
1 polymer ?
#
loop_
_entity_poly.entity_id
_entity_poly.type
_entity_poly.pdbx_seq_one_letter_code
_entity_poly.pdbx_strand_id
1 'polypeptide(L)'
;MSYVLKLRDVIVGRSDLAQRDADRRTAHGAFRPGLGWELVEPIFALLPVGDVDASDEQRSRYRRARDTLALVLYAPNGALVETSRIDITPDAASSTGLTLDVGIVDETFWRR
;
A
#
# COMPACT_ATOMS: atom_id res chain seq x y z
N MET A 1 -10.82 -11.67 1.73
CA MET A 1 -11.71 -10.52 1.37
C MET A 1 -10.85 -9.52 0.60
N SER A 2 -11.33 -8.89 -0.48
CA SER A 2 -10.48 -8.04 -1.33
C SER A 2 -10.69 -6.56 -1.04
N TYR A 3 -9.61 -5.87 -0.70
CA TYR A 3 -9.53 -4.41 -0.65
C TYR A 3 -9.12 -3.87 -2.02
N VAL A 4 -9.55 -2.65 -2.33
CA VAL A 4 -9.27 -1.98 -3.60
C VAL A 4 -8.47 -0.73 -3.33
N LEU A 5 -7.31 -0.61 -3.96
CA LEU A 5 -6.49 0.59 -3.94
C LEU A 5 -6.82 1.45 -5.14
N LYS A 6 -7.09 2.74 -4.90
CA LYS A 6 -7.37 3.71 -5.95
C LYS A 6 -6.44 4.93 -5.89
N LEU A 7 -6.18 5.48 -7.07
CA LEU A 7 -5.61 6.79 -7.29
C LEU A 7 -6.72 7.65 -7.89
N ARG A 8 -7.32 8.55 -7.09
CA ARG A 8 -8.55 9.25 -7.48
C ARG A 8 -9.64 8.22 -7.87
N ASP A 9 -10.08 8.21 -9.12
CA ASP A 9 -11.09 7.27 -9.64
C ASP A 9 -10.49 6.04 -10.34
N VAL A 10 -9.17 5.93 -10.45
CA VAL A 10 -8.48 4.84 -11.14
C VAL A 10 -8.14 3.72 -10.17
N ILE A 11 -8.51 2.48 -10.52
CA ILE A 11 -8.11 1.29 -9.75
C ILE A 11 -6.64 0.99 -10.03
N VAL A 12 -5.83 1.12 -8.98
CA VAL A 12 -4.40 0.82 -9.00
C VAL A 12 -4.16 -0.67 -8.79
N GLY A 13 -4.96 -1.31 -7.94
CA GLY A 13 -4.87 -2.75 -7.71
C GLY A 13 -5.71 -3.22 -6.54
N ARG A 14 -5.47 -4.46 -6.12
CA ARG A 14 -6.23 -5.12 -5.06
C ARG A 14 -5.31 -5.90 -4.13
N SER A 15 -5.63 -5.96 -2.85
CA SER A 15 -4.95 -6.82 -1.88
C SER A 15 -5.96 -7.46 -0.96
N ASP A 16 -5.65 -8.64 -0.44
CA ASP A 16 -6.48 -9.28 0.58
C ASP A 16 -6.17 -8.81 2.01
N LEU A 17 -5.04 -8.13 2.21
CA LEU A 17 -4.53 -7.72 3.51
C LEU A 17 -4.64 -8.86 4.54
N ALA A 18 -4.15 -10.04 4.11
CA ALA A 18 -4.30 -11.30 4.84
C ALA A 18 -3.62 -11.32 6.22
N GLN A 19 -2.52 -10.57 6.37
CA GLN A 19 -1.80 -10.45 7.62
C GLN A 19 -2.13 -9.11 8.29
N ARG A 20 -2.49 -9.15 9.56
CA ARG A 20 -2.99 -8.01 10.32
C ARG A 20 -2.36 -7.97 11.69
N ASP A 21 -1.74 -6.86 12.04
CA ASP A 21 -1.11 -6.60 13.32
C ASP A 21 -1.78 -5.36 13.93
N ALA A 22 -2.71 -5.59 14.84
CA ALA A 22 -3.48 -4.53 15.49
C ALA A 22 -2.60 -3.72 16.46
N ASP A 23 -1.61 -4.35 17.09
CA ASP A 23 -0.70 -3.69 18.04
C ASP A 23 0.18 -2.68 17.32
N ARG A 24 0.67 -3.03 16.12
CA ARG A 24 1.47 -2.14 15.26
C ARG A 24 0.64 -1.25 14.35
N ARG A 25 -0.69 -1.42 14.34
CA ARG A 25 -1.62 -0.74 13.43
C ARG A 25 -1.27 -0.92 11.95
N THR A 26 -0.78 -2.11 11.59
CA THR A 26 -0.33 -2.42 10.23
C THR A 26 -1.03 -3.65 9.66
N ALA A 27 -1.44 -3.57 8.40
CA ALA A 27 -1.97 -4.70 7.65
C ALA A 27 -1.22 -4.84 6.33
N HIS A 28 -0.97 -6.08 5.92
CA HIS A 28 -0.25 -6.36 4.69
C HIS A 28 -0.69 -7.66 4.03
N GLY A 29 -0.45 -7.76 2.73
CA GLY A 29 -0.81 -8.93 1.94
C GLY A 29 -0.51 -8.78 0.46
N ALA A 30 -0.61 -9.88 -0.27
CA ALA A 30 -0.27 -9.94 -1.69
C ALA A 30 -1.02 -8.87 -2.49
N PHE A 31 -0.27 -8.05 -3.21
CA PHE A 31 -0.82 -6.98 -4.05
C PHE A 31 -0.94 -7.44 -5.49
N ARG A 32 -2.16 -7.41 -6.04
CA ARG A 32 -2.47 -7.70 -7.43
C ARG A 32 -2.60 -6.37 -8.19
N PRO A 33 -1.62 -6.00 -9.03
CA PRO A 33 -1.69 -4.82 -9.87
C PRO A 33 -2.94 -4.80 -10.76
N GLY A 34 -3.54 -3.62 -10.91
CA GLY A 34 -4.56 -3.33 -11.91
C GLY A 34 -4.02 -2.41 -13.00
N LEU A 35 -4.90 -1.93 -13.89
CA LEU A 35 -4.52 -1.05 -15.00
C LEU A 35 -3.88 0.27 -14.52
N GLY A 36 -4.25 0.77 -13.35
CA GLY A 36 -3.67 2.00 -12.79
C GLY A 36 -2.27 1.82 -12.16
N TRP A 37 -1.74 0.60 -12.12
CA TRP A 37 -0.44 0.33 -11.49
C TRP A 37 0.71 1.10 -12.17
N GLU A 38 0.74 1.13 -13.50
CA GLU A 38 1.78 1.82 -14.28
C GLU A 38 1.89 3.31 -13.95
N LEU A 39 0.83 3.93 -13.42
CA LEU A 39 0.82 5.33 -13.01
C LEU A 39 1.59 5.59 -11.71
N VAL A 40 1.68 4.58 -10.84
CA VAL A 40 2.27 4.72 -9.50
C VAL A 40 3.55 3.90 -9.32
N GLU A 41 3.73 2.86 -10.13
CA GLU A 41 4.90 1.98 -10.10
C GLU A 41 6.24 2.75 -10.06
N PRO A 42 6.47 3.80 -10.87
CA PRO A 42 7.75 4.51 -10.84
C PRO A 42 8.05 5.17 -9.50
N ILE A 43 7.02 5.51 -8.71
CA ILE A 43 7.18 6.10 -7.37
C ILE A 43 7.61 5.03 -6.38
N PHE A 44 6.98 3.85 -6.42
CA PHE A 44 7.30 2.72 -5.55
C PHE A 44 8.62 2.04 -5.91
N ALA A 45 9.09 2.19 -7.15
CA ALA A 45 10.42 1.76 -7.57
C ALA A 45 11.56 2.70 -7.11
N LEU A 46 11.27 3.90 -6.57
CA LEU A 46 12.30 4.87 -6.16
C LEU A 46 13.18 4.39 -5.00
N LEU A 47 12.66 3.50 -4.16
CA LEU A 47 13.41 2.89 -3.08
C LEU A 47 13.19 1.39 -3.11
N PRO A 48 14.22 0.59 -3.42
CA PRO A 48 14.19 -0.83 -3.15
C PRO A 48 13.95 -1.04 -1.66
N VAL A 49 13.07 -1.99 -1.36
CA VAL A 49 12.66 -2.29 0.02
C VAL A 49 13.84 -2.86 0.78
N GLY A 50 14.09 -2.35 1.98
CA GLY A 50 15.20 -2.80 2.81
C GLY A 50 16.57 -2.25 2.38
N ASP A 51 16.61 -1.29 1.46
CA ASP A 51 17.86 -0.60 1.13
C ASP A 51 18.30 0.25 2.32
N VAL A 52 19.14 -0.34 3.18
CA VAL A 52 19.72 0.30 4.37
C VAL A 52 20.65 1.43 3.94
N ASP A 53 21.18 1.36 2.72
CA ASP A 53 22.14 2.32 2.14
C ASP A 53 21.44 3.53 1.50
N ALA A 54 20.12 3.52 1.37
CA ALA A 54 19.36 4.66 0.89
C ALA A 54 19.55 5.88 1.82
N SER A 55 20.03 6.98 1.23
CA SER A 55 20.28 8.23 1.94
C SER A 55 18.98 8.85 2.48
N ASP A 56 19.10 9.68 3.52
CA ASP A 56 17.96 10.41 4.08
C ASP A 56 17.25 11.30 3.05
N GLU A 57 17.98 11.79 2.06
CA GLU A 57 17.44 12.56 0.95
C GLU A 57 16.57 11.69 0.04
N GLN A 58 17.04 10.49 -0.33
CA GLN A 58 16.28 9.53 -1.13
C GLN A 58 14.99 9.10 -0.40
N ARG A 59 15.10 8.79 0.91
CA ARG A 59 13.95 8.48 1.78
C ARG A 59 12.96 9.63 1.82
N SER A 60 13.43 10.86 1.94
CA SER A 60 12.58 12.05 1.98
C SER A 60 11.95 12.37 0.63
N ARG A 61 12.62 12.08 -0.48
CA ARG A 61 12.07 12.22 -1.83
C ARG A 61 10.96 11.20 -2.06
N TYR A 62 11.19 9.94 -1.70
CA TYR A 62 10.19 8.88 -1.80
C TYR A 62 8.93 9.21 -0.99
N ARG A 63 9.09 9.56 0.30
CA ARG A 63 7.95 9.93 1.16
C ARG A 63 7.11 11.04 0.54
N ARG A 64 7.75 12.14 0.10
CA ARG A 64 7.04 13.25 -0.57
C ARG A 64 6.30 12.81 -1.83
N ALA A 65 6.95 12.01 -2.66
CA ALA A 65 6.36 11.51 -3.91
C ALA A 65 5.15 10.61 -3.65
N ARG A 66 5.29 9.65 -2.72
CA ARG A 66 4.23 8.73 -2.29
C ARG A 66 3.05 9.48 -1.67
N ASP A 67 3.31 10.43 -0.77
CA ASP A 67 2.27 11.18 -0.08
C ASP A 67 1.49 12.10 -1.05
N THR A 68 2.07 12.45 -2.20
CA THR A 68 1.40 13.22 -3.28
C THR A 68 0.41 12.36 -4.10
N LEU A 69 0.58 11.04 -4.13
CA LEU A 69 -0.29 10.15 -4.90
C LEU A 69 -1.74 10.13 -4.36
N ALA A 70 -2.02 10.63 -3.15
CA ALA A 70 -3.36 10.67 -2.59
C ALA A 70 -4.10 9.32 -2.76
N LEU A 71 -3.38 8.22 -2.50
CA LEU A 71 -3.90 6.87 -2.64
C LEU A 71 -4.97 6.61 -1.59
N VAL A 72 -6.00 5.86 -1.98
CA VAL A 72 -7.16 5.60 -1.16
C VAL A 72 -7.47 4.11 -1.14
N LEU A 73 -7.66 3.57 0.06
CA LEU A 73 -8.01 2.17 0.27
C LEU A 73 -9.51 2.03 0.53
N TYR A 74 -10.15 1.14 -0.24
CA TYR A 74 -11.56 0.80 -0.07
C TYR A 74 -11.71 -0.64 0.42
N ALA A 75 -12.57 -0.83 1.41
CA ALA A 75 -12.99 -2.13 1.90
C ALA A 75 -13.90 -2.85 0.88
N PRO A 76 -14.08 -4.18 1.00
CA PRO A 76 -14.91 -4.96 0.08
C PRO A 76 -16.36 -4.48 -0.05
N ASN A 77 -16.88 -3.84 1.01
CA ASN A 77 -18.23 -3.26 1.04
C ASN A 77 -18.31 -1.84 0.46
N GLY A 78 -17.22 -1.34 -0.15
CA GLY A 78 -17.12 0.00 -0.71
C GLY A 78 -16.84 1.11 0.31
N ALA A 79 -16.71 0.80 1.60
CA ALA A 79 -16.36 1.79 2.61
C ALA A 79 -14.91 2.26 2.45
N LEU A 80 -14.68 3.55 2.64
CA LEU A 80 -13.35 4.13 2.74
C LEU A 80 -12.67 3.61 4.02
N VAL A 81 -11.42 3.13 3.90
CA VAL A 81 -10.58 2.76 5.03
C VAL A 81 -9.59 3.89 5.25
N GLU A 82 -9.61 4.48 6.45
CA GLU A 82 -8.67 5.55 6.80
C GLU A 82 -7.27 4.98 7.06
N THR A 83 -6.28 5.48 6.32
CA THR A 83 -4.90 4.99 6.34
C THR A 83 -3.92 6.10 6.70
N SER A 84 -2.94 5.81 7.54
CA SER A 84 -1.82 6.71 7.82
C SER A 84 -0.68 6.57 6.81
N ARG A 85 -0.59 5.42 6.14
CA ARG A 85 0.45 5.12 5.14
C ARG A 85 0.00 3.99 4.21
N ILE A 86 0.34 4.09 2.93
CA ILE A 86 0.18 3.01 1.96
C ILE A 86 1.51 2.85 1.23
N ASP A 87 2.05 1.64 1.23
CA ASP A 87 3.32 1.28 0.58
C ASP A 87 3.13 0.03 -0.28
N ILE A 88 3.83 -0.06 -1.41
CA ILE A 88 3.82 -1.23 -2.28
C ILE A 88 5.26 -1.64 -2.54
N THR A 89 5.56 -2.90 -2.24
CA THR A 89 6.91 -3.39 -2.03
C THR A 89 7.11 -4.68 -2.83
N PRO A 90 8.27 -4.89 -3.49
CA PRO A 90 8.61 -6.20 -4.04
C PRO A 90 8.69 -7.24 -2.93
N ASP A 91 8.05 -8.38 -3.14
CA ASP A 91 8.03 -9.50 -2.21
C ASP A 91 8.06 -10.81 -3.00
N ALA A 92 9.23 -11.45 -3.02
CA ALA A 92 9.44 -12.71 -3.74
C ALA A 92 8.65 -13.89 -3.14
N ALA A 93 8.20 -13.79 -1.88
CA ALA A 93 7.35 -14.79 -1.26
C ALA A 93 5.86 -14.57 -1.59
N SER A 94 5.49 -13.38 -2.06
CA SER A 94 4.13 -13.09 -2.51
C SER A 94 3.84 -13.75 -3.87
N SER A 95 2.62 -14.29 -4.02
CA SER A 95 2.14 -14.90 -5.27
C SER A 95 2.15 -13.96 -6.49
N THR A 96 2.25 -12.65 -6.27
CA THR A 96 2.27 -11.62 -7.31
C THR A 96 3.63 -10.93 -7.46
N GLY A 97 4.61 -11.30 -6.65
CA GLY A 97 5.89 -10.59 -6.55
C GLY A 97 5.79 -9.22 -5.86
N LEU A 98 4.60 -8.82 -5.40
CA LEU A 98 4.33 -7.53 -4.75
C LEU A 98 3.50 -7.73 -3.48
N THR A 99 3.77 -6.92 -2.47
CA THR A 99 2.99 -6.83 -1.24
C THR A 99 2.52 -5.39 -1.03
N LEU A 100 1.30 -5.25 -0.50
CA LEU A 100 0.75 -3.97 -0.07
C LEU A 100 0.93 -3.89 1.44
N ASP A 101 1.62 -2.86 1.92
CA ASP A 101 1.83 -2.57 3.35
C ASP A 101 1.07 -1.30 3.73
N VAL A 102 0.13 -1.40 4.67
CA VAL A 102 -0.77 -0.30 5.03
C VAL A 102 -0.71 -0.03 6.53
N GLY A 103 -0.53 1.23 6.90
CA GLY A 103 -0.84 1.72 8.25
C GLY A 103 -2.31 2.12 8.33
N ILE A 104 -3.08 1.50 9.22
CA ILE A 104 -4.54 1.69 9.32
C ILE A 104 -4.88 2.50 10.57
N VAL A 105 -5.60 3.61 10.38
CA VAL A 105 -6.12 4.47 11.46
C VAL A 105 -7.54 4.05 11.85
N ASP A 106 -8.32 3.57 10.88
CA ASP A 106 -9.72 3.18 11.07
C ASP A 106 -9.87 2.06 12.12
N GLU A 107 -10.48 2.38 13.26
CA GLU A 107 -10.77 1.43 14.34
C GLU A 107 -11.75 0.32 13.93
N THR A 108 -12.63 0.59 12.98
CA THR A 108 -13.63 -0.37 12.51
C THR A 108 -13.00 -1.48 11.66
N PHE A 109 -11.84 -1.21 11.04
CA PHE A 109 -11.05 -2.22 10.34
C PHE A 109 -10.61 -3.35 11.28
N TRP A 110 -10.21 -3.01 12.51
CA TRP A 110 -9.66 -3.95 13.49
C TRP A 110 -10.73 -4.77 14.22
N ARG A 111 -11.98 -4.34 14.19
CA ARG A 111 -13.12 -5.03 14.83
C ARG A 111 -13.75 -6.11 13.94
N ARG A 112 -13.29 -6.24 12.69
CA ARG A 112 -13.80 -7.14 11.65
C ARG A 112 -12.85 -8.28 11.36
#